data_AF-A0AA39ZSC1-F1
#
_entry.id   AF-A0AA39ZSC1-F1
#
_cell.length_a   1.000
_cell.length_b   1.000
_cell.length_c   1.000
_cell.angle_alpha   90.00
_cell.angle_beta   90.00
_cell.angle_gamma   90.00
#
_symmetry.space_group_name_H-M   'P 1'
#
loop_
_entity.id
_entity.type
_entity.pdbx_description
1 polymer ?
#
loop_
_entity_poly.entity_id
_entity_poly.type
_entity_poly.pdbx_seq_one_letter_code
_entity_poly.pdbx_strand_id
1 'polypeptide(L)'
;MSIPPFLSHESSIGPSSGEDFYNPKLRQFPEPARLCWMKFLGAGEDGFVIQAKADTSLFAVKFFYHSKPPPTRPFPCHSLPRPGRYWALERECRTASLLAIIQTTSRRRVESGRPVVHINPEPKTDSDAIANLKIFSSESFGNENTHSDRREPFTLNVHINQCFGWLELPRQAVLHLLNLQRPKDYVLVPQLQRAYGLDDSERCFAVVYEYVPEGDLDPEIVQRHLDFFYLAGFALMPFREENWRGNVLVDHSDLIPPQSLLWWKPHYGRMEIGWYVEELRKWSA
;
A
#
# COMPACT_ATOMS: atom_id res chain seq x y z
N MET A 1 17.47 19.42 2.34
CA MET A 1 16.88 18.66 1.23
C MET A 1 15.37 18.81 1.31
N SER A 2 14.70 19.00 0.18
CA SER A 2 13.24 18.93 0.09
C SER A 2 12.78 17.47 0.26
N ILE A 3 11.69 17.24 0.99
CA ILE A 3 11.06 15.91 1.03
C ILE A 3 10.52 15.52 -0.36
N PRO A 4 10.39 14.21 -0.66
CA PRO A 4 9.72 13.75 -1.86
C PRO A 4 8.33 14.39 -2.08
N PRO A 5 7.91 14.64 -3.32
CA PRO A 5 6.69 15.41 -3.63
C PRO A 5 5.37 14.74 -3.24
N PHE A 6 5.40 13.43 -2.97
CA PHE A 6 4.28 12.61 -2.48
C PHE A 6 4.25 12.48 -0.94
N LEU A 7 5.14 13.19 -0.23
CA LEU A 7 5.14 13.28 1.22
C LEU A 7 4.72 14.69 1.66
N SER A 8 4.13 14.78 2.85
CA SER A 8 3.77 16.03 3.52
C SER A 8 4.35 16.09 4.92
N HIS A 9 4.82 17.27 5.34
CA HIS A 9 5.26 17.54 6.71
C HIS A 9 4.10 17.73 7.69
N GLU A 10 2.86 17.82 7.21
CA GLU A 10 1.70 17.88 8.10
C GLU A 10 1.68 16.64 8.99
N SER A 11 1.73 16.86 10.30
CA SER A 11 1.59 15.81 11.31
C SER A 11 0.11 15.63 11.60
N SER A 12 -0.49 14.60 11.01
CA SER A 12 -1.87 14.19 11.30
C SER A 12 -2.05 12.74 10.88
N ILE A 13 -2.96 12.04 11.54
CA ILE A 13 -3.36 10.69 11.14
C ILE A 13 -4.34 10.81 9.95
N GLY A 14 -3.99 10.16 8.84
CA GLY A 14 -4.83 10.14 7.64
C GLY A 14 -4.54 11.26 6.64
N PRO A 15 -5.21 11.24 5.48
CA PRO A 15 -4.87 12.06 4.33
C PRO A 15 -5.26 13.53 4.53
N SER A 16 -4.58 14.41 3.78
CA SER A 16 -5.06 15.76 3.51
C SER A 16 -6.46 15.72 2.88
N SER A 17 -7.22 16.79 3.08
CA SER A 17 -8.57 16.99 2.53
C SER A 17 -8.64 16.53 1.07
N GLY A 18 -9.81 16.08 0.59
CA GLY A 18 -9.96 15.44 -0.73
C GLY A 18 -9.60 16.27 -1.96
N GLU A 19 -9.03 17.47 -1.79
CA GLU A 19 -8.29 18.23 -2.82
C GLU A 19 -7.04 17.49 -3.31
N ASP A 20 -6.47 16.57 -2.53
CA ASP A 20 -5.25 15.83 -2.88
C ASP A 20 -5.51 14.48 -3.59
N PHE A 21 -6.74 14.18 -4.02
CA PHE A 21 -7.09 12.87 -4.56
C PHE A 21 -6.27 12.44 -5.81
N TYR A 22 -5.90 13.39 -6.68
CA TYR A 22 -5.07 13.11 -7.87
C TYR A 22 -3.56 13.11 -7.59
N ASN A 23 -3.15 13.71 -6.47
CA ASN A 23 -1.76 13.75 -6.07
C ASN A 23 -1.63 13.56 -4.56
N PRO A 24 -2.04 12.39 -4.07
CA PRO A 24 -2.23 12.18 -2.64
C PRO A 24 -0.87 12.15 -1.96
N LYS A 25 -0.74 12.95 -0.90
CA LYS A 25 0.48 13.03 -0.11
C LYS A 25 0.33 12.27 1.18
N LEU A 26 1.31 11.43 1.49
CA LEU A 26 1.33 10.76 2.77
C LEU A 26 1.82 11.75 3.83
N ARG A 27 1.07 11.86 4.92
CA ARG A 27 1.41 12.71 6.07
C ARG A 27 2.47 12.07 6.96
N GLN A 28 3.18 12.92 7.71
CA GLN A 28 4.23 12.45 8.59
C GLN A 28 3.62 11.76 9.82
N PHE A 29 4.19 10.60 10.18
CA PHE A 29 3.83 9.87 11.39
C PHE A 29 4.09 10.76 12.63
N PRO A 30 3.09 10.95 13.51
CA PRO A 30 3.26 11.76 14.69
C PRO A 30 4.21 11.06 15.68
N GLU A 31 5.12 11.85 16.27
CA GLU A 31 5.93 11.44 17.42
C GLU A 31 6.80 10.18 17.22
N PRO A 32 7.68 10.13 16.19
CA PRO A 32 8.54 8.96 15.93
C PRO A 32 9.46 8.60 17.11
N ALA A 33 9.76 9.56 18.01
CA ALA A 33 10.58 9.35 19.20
C ALA A 33 9.94 8.42 20.25
N ARG A 34 8.63 8.15 20.16
CA ARG A 34 7.92 7.25 21.10
C ARG A 34 7.99 5.78 20.68
N LEU A 35 8.48 5.48 19.48
CA LEU A 35 8.58 4.12 18.98
C LEU A 35 9.70 3.36 19.69
N CYS A 36 9.32 2.30 20.38
CA CYS A 36 10.22 1.28 20.90
C CYS A 36 10.35 0.16 19.86
N TRP A 37 11.52 0.03 19.24
CA TRP A 37 11.80 -1.00 18.23
C TRP A 37 11.88 -2.38 18.88
N MET A 38 11.08 -3.32 18.38
CA MET A 38 10.92 -4.64 18.99
C MET A 38 11.64 -5.74 18.23
N LYS A 39 11.08 -6.24 17.13
CA LYS A 39 11.63 -7.40 16.42
C LYS A 39 11.53 -7.22 14.92
N PHE A 40 12.46 -7.83 14.19
CA PHE A 40 12.37 -7.95 12.74
C PHE A 40 11.17 -8.84 12.36
N LEU A 41 10.37 -8.41 11.39
CA LEU A 41 9.19 -9.15 10.90
C LEU A 41 9.42 -9.82 9.55
N GLY A 42 10.28 -9.25 8.71
CA GLY A 42 10.56 -9.79 7.37
C GLY A 42 11.25 -8.79 6.47
N ALA A 43 11.74 -9.26 5.33
CA ALA A 43 12.26 -8.44 4.24
C ALA A 43 11.78 -8.98 2.90
N GLY A 44 11.45 -8.07 1.99
CA GLY A 44 11.02 -8.36 0.63
C GLY A 44 11.86 -7.60 -0.40
N GLU A 45 11.30 -7.43 -1.59
CA GLU A 45 11.96 -6.73 -2.71
C GLU A 45 12.12 -5.22 -2.46
N ASP A 46 11.08 -4.58 -1.90
CA ASP A 46 11.02 -3.12 -1.75
C ASP A 46 11.69 -2.61 -0.46
N GLY A 47 11.87 -3.49 0.53
CA GLY A 47 12.28 -3.07 1.86
C GLY A 47 12.23 -4.17 2.91
N PHE A 48 12.25 -3.76 4.17
CA PHE A 48 12.13 -4.65 5.33
C PHE A 48 11.24 -4.05 6.40
N VAL A 49 10.71 -4.91 7.27
CA VAL A 49 9.71 -4.53 8.27
C VAL A 49 10.22 -4.86 9.67
N ILE A 50 10.09 -3.89 10.57
CA ILE A 50 10.36 -4.04 12.00
C ILE A 50 9.07 -3.76 12.78
N GLN A 51 8.75 -4.63 13.74
CA GLN A 51 7.72 -4.36 14.72
C GLN A 51 8.18 -3.28 15.68
N ALA A 52 7.33 -2.30 15.96
CA ALA A 52 7.55 -1.29 16.98
C ALA A 52 6.36 -1.21 17.93
N LYS A 53 6.56 -0.61 19.09
CA LYS A 53 5.52 -0.34 20.08
C LYS A 53 5.57 1.12 20.50
N ALA A 54 4.42 1.77 20.61
CA ALA A 54 4.28 3.03 21.33
C ALA A 54 3.04 2.94 22.22
N ASP A 55 3.19 3.30 23.49
CA ASP A 55 2.19 3.12 24.54
C ASP A 55 1.69 1.66 24.62
N THR A 56 0.41 1.43 24.29
CA THR A 56 -0.24 0.13 24.28
C THR A 56 -0.34 -0.47 22.87
N SER A 57 0.00 0.29 21.83
CA SER A 57 -0.24 -0.10 20.43
C SER A 57 1.02 -0.66 19.78
N LEU A 58 0.83 -1.70 18.96
CA LEU A 58 1.87 -2.29 18.13
C LEU A 58 1.77 -1.75 16.70
N PHE A 59 2.92 -1.56 16.08
CA PHE A 59 3.07 -1.05 14.73
C PHE A 59 3.97 -1.95 13.90
N ALA A 60 3.72 -1.98 12.59
CA ALA A 60 4.65 -2.50 11.60
C ALA A 60 5.31 -1.32 10.88
N VAL A 61 6.63 -1.22 10.92
CA VAL A 61 7.39 -0.14 10.30
C VAL A 61 8.18 -0.68 9.12
N LYS A 62 7.74 -0.36 7.89
CA LYS A 62 8.37 -0.78 6.64
C LYS A 62 9.39 0.27 6.21
N PHE A 63 10.66 -0.08 6.25
CA PHE A 63 11.78 0.71 5.72
C PHE A 63 12.02 0.36 4.26
N PHE A 64 12.29 1.37 3.43
CA PHE A 64 12.54 1.19 2.01
C PHE A 64 14.05 1.19 1.72
N TYR A 65 14.47 0.33 0.78
CA TYR A 65 15.87 0.32 0.37
C TYR A 65 16.27 1.58 -0.40
N HIS A 66 15.36 2.23 -1.13
CA HIS A 66 15.70 3.35 -2.01
C HIS A 66 14.99 4.65 -1.62
N SER A 67 15.77 5.64 -1.19
CA SER A 67 15.29 6.99 -0.84
C SER A 67 15.24 7.94 -2.04
N LYS A 68 15.79 7.54 -3.19
CA LYS A 68 15.78 8.28 -4.46
C LYS A 68 15.05 7.50 -5.56
N PRO A 69 14.44 8.20 -6.53
CA PRO A 69 13.83 7.56 -7.69
C PRO A 69 14.89 6.76 -8.48
N PRO A 70 14.52 5.63 -9.09
CA PRO A 70 15.44 4.89 -9.94
C PRO A 70 15.85 5.76 -11.14
N PRO A 71 17.07 5.59 -11.68
CA PRO A 71 17.51 6.33 -12.86
C PRO A 71 16.56 6.03 -14.03
N THR A 72 16.03 7.08 -14.66
CA THR A 72 15.16 6.98 -15.83
C THR A 72 15.94 6.36 -17.00
N ARG A 73 15.73 5.08 -17.31
CA ARG A 73 16.26 4.48 -18.54
C ARG A 73 15.17 4.52 -19.63
N PRO A 74 15.49 4.94 -20.87
CA PRO A 74 14.57 4.88 -22.00
C PRO A 74 14.23 3.42 -22.34
N PHE A 75 12.95 3.12 -22.55
CA PHE A 75 12.40 1.78 -22.72
C PHE A 75 12.63 1.19 -24.12
N PRO A 76 12.92 -0.12 -24.24
CA PRO A 76 12.29 -0.97 -25.24
C PRO A 76 11.05 -1.64 -24.60
N CYS A 77 9.91 -1.37 -25.21
CA CYS A 77 8.62 -2.01 -24.95
C CYS A 77 8.74 -3.55 -25.06
N HIS A 78 7.81 -4.29 -24.45
CA HIS A 78 7.50 -5.74 -24.68
C HIS A 78 8.06 -6.82 -23.74
N SER A 79 8.69 -6.51 -22.59
CA SER A 79 8.94 -7.56 -21.58
C SER A 79 8.50 -7.11 -20.18
N LEU A 80 7.91 -8.04 -19.43
CA LEU A 80 7.37 -7.94 -18.06
C LEU A 80 8.16 -7.00 -17.14
N PRO A 81 7.54 -6.41 -16.10
CA PRO A 81 8.21 -5.48 -15.21
C PRO A 81 9.41 -6.17 -14.53
N ARG A 82 10.63 -5.76 -14.91
CA ARG A 82 11.85 -6.14 -14.21
C ARG A 82 12.00 -5.26 -12.96
N PRO A 83 12.71 -5.75 -11.91
CA PRO A 83 13.14 -4.93 -10.78
C PRO A 83 13.88 -3.68 -11.30
N GLY A 84 13.45 -2.49 -10.85
CA GLY A 84 14.00 -1.19 -11.29
C GLY A 84 13.07 -0.31 -12.15
N ARG A 85 11.77 -0.62 -12.24
CA ARG A 85 10.79 0.13 -13.05
C ARG A 85 9.87 1.10 -12.30
N TYR A 86 9.93 1.14 -10.96
CA TYR A 86 9.21 2.12 -10.16
C TYR A 86 9.96 2.46 -8.89
N TRP A 87 9.60 3.60 -8.30
CA TRP A 87 10.05 3.97 -6.97
C TRP A 87 9.10 3.37 -5.93
N ALA A 88 9.55 2.34 -5.22
CA ALA A 88 8.74 1.60 -4.25
C ALA A 88 8.11 2.50 -3.17
N LEU A 89 8.92 3.38 -2.58
CA LEU A 89 8.47 4.35 -1.59
C LEU A 89 7.34 5.24 -2.13
N GLU A 90 7.46 5.74 -3.37
CA GLU A 90 6.42 6.55 -4.00
C GLU A 90 5.11 5.77 -4.17
N ARG A 91 5.20 4.54 -4.70
CA ARG A 91 4.02 3.70 -4.92
C ARG A 91 3.31 3.44 -3.59
N GLU A 92 4.05 2.95 -2.61
CA GLU A 92 3.50 2.65 -1.28
C GLU A 92 2.81 3.89 -0.69
N CYS A 93 3.49 5.05 -0.70
CA CYS A 93 2.96 6.25 -0.06
C CYS A 93 1.69 6.77 -0.75
N ARG A 94 1.66 6.77 -2.08
CA ARG A 94 0.47 7.16 -2.85
C ARG A 94 -0.68 6.19 -2.62
N THR A 95 -0.43 4.89 -2.67
CA THR A 95 -1.46 3.86 -2.41
C THR A 95 -1.99 3.98 -0.99
N ALA A 96 -1.13 4.05 0.02
CA ALA A 96 -1.53 4.18 1.42
C ALA A 96 -2.37 5.44 1.66
N SER A 97 -2.01 6.55 1.01
CA SER A 97 -2.77 7.79 1.10
C SER A 97 -4.17 7.65 0.48
N LEU A 98 -4.30 7.03 -0.70
CA LEU A 98 -5.60 6.77 -1.34
C LEU A 98 -6.48 5.85 -0.48
N LEU A 99 -5.91 4.76 0.05
CA LEU A 99 -6.61 3.85 0.95
C LEU A 99 -7.11 4.57 2.20
N ALA A 100 -6.30 5.46 2.77
CA ALA A 100 -6.70 6.27 3.91
C ALA A 100 -7.82 7.27 3.56
N ILE A 101 -7.84 7.82 2.33
CA ILE A 101 -8.97 8.64 1.83
C ILE A 101 -10.23 7.78 1.76
N ILE A 102 -10.15 6.60 1.15
CA ILE A 102 -11.28 5.68 1.02
C ILE A 102 -11.86 5.33 2.40
N GLN A 103 -11.00 4.93 3.35
CA GLN A 103 -11.41 4.60 4.71
C GLN A 103 -12.08 5.79 5.41
N THR A 104 -11.47 6.98 5.33
CA THR A 104 -11.97 8.19 6.00
C THR A 104 -13.33 8.61 5.43
N THR A 105 -13.47 8.67 4.11
CA THR A 105 -14.73 9.01 3.46
C THR A 105 -15.81 7.98 3.76
N SER A 106 -15.47 6.69 3.75
CA SER A 106 -16.42 5.62 4.05
C SER A 106 -16.91 5.68 5.49
N ARG A 107 -16.01 5.94 6.45
CA ARG A 107 -16.38 6.15 7.86
C ARG A 107 -17.34 7.32 8.03
N ARG A 108 -17.04 8.49 7.44
CA ARG A 108 -17.92 9.67 7.48
C ARG A 108 -19.30 9.38 6.89
N ARG A 109 -19.36 8.57 5.83
CA ARG A 109 -20.62 8.14 5.19
C ARG A 109 -21.48 7.30 6.13
N VAL A 110 -20.85 6.35 6.83
CA VAL A 110 -21.54 5.56 7.87
C VAL A 110 -22.06 6.48 8.99
N GLU A 111 -21.23 7.39 9.49
CA GLU A 111 -21.59 8.34 10.56
C GLU A 111 -22.73 9.29 10.15
N SER A 112 -22.82 9.66 8.87
CA SER A 112 -23.90 10.49 8.32
C SER A 112 -25.15 9.70 7.90
N GLY A 113 -25.22 8.39 8.15
CA GLY A 113 -26.35 7.54 7.77
C GLY A 113 -26.47 7.26 6.26
N ARG A 114 -25.39 7.41 5.50
CA ARG A 114 -25.32 7.22 4.03
C ARG A 114 -24.16 6.29 3.62
N PRO A 115 -24.13 5.02 4.09
CA PRO A 115 -22.97 4.13 3.91
C PRO A 115 -22.74 3.66 2.47
N VAL A 116 -23.76 3.73 1.62
CA VAL A 116 -23.77 3.17 0.27
C VAL A 116 -23.20 4.17 -0.73
N VAL A 117 -22.39 3.67 -1.67
CA VAL A 117 -21.92 4.39 -2.85
C VAL A 117 -22.39 3.66 -4.11
N HIS A 118 -22.40 4.33 -5.27
CA HIS A 118 -22.81 3.71 -6.52
C HIS A 118 -21.62 3.60 -7.47
N ILE A 119 -21.15 2.38 -7.72
CA ILE A 119 -19.91 2.09 -8.46
C ILE A 119 -20.19 1.41 -9.80
N ASN A 120 -19.32 1.57 -10.80
CA ASN A 120 -19.39 0.71 -12.00
C ASN A 120 -18.92 -0.70 -11.60
N PRO A 121 -19.76 -1.74 -11.68
CA PRO A 121 -19.40 -3.11 -11.28
C PRO A 121 -18.44 -3.79 -12.26
N GLU A 122 -18.36 -3.30 -13.50
CA GLU A 122 -17.49 -3.85 -14.55
C GLU A 122 -16.57 -2.76 -15.15
N PRO A 123 -15.64 -2.19 -14.36
CA PRO A 123 -14.69 -1.23 -14.89
C PRO A 123 -13.70 -1.92 -15.84
N LYS A 124 -13.53 -1.38 -17.06
CA LYS A 124 -12.70 -2.01 -18.12
C LYS A 124 -11.61 -1.07 -18.65
N THR A 125 -11.66 0.20 -18.32
CA THR A 125 -10.75 1.23 -18.83
C THR A 125 -10.11 2.03 -17.70
N ASP A 126 -9.03 2.74 -17.99
CA ASP A 126 -8.40 3.69 -17.05
C ASP A 126 -9.42 4.75 -16.59
N SER A 127 -10.24 5.26 -17.52
CA SER A 127 -11.33 6.18 -17.20
C SER A 127 -12.35 5.57 -16.24
N ASP A 128 -12.71 4.29 -16.39
CA ASP A 128 -13.62 3.61 -15.46
C ASP A 128 -12.98 3.45 -14.08
N ALA A 129 -11.70 3.03 -14.03
CA ALA A 129 -10.97 2.86 -12.78
C ALA A 129 -10.84 4.19 -12.01
N ILE A 130 -10.48 5.27 -12.71
CA ILE A 130 -10.44 6.63 -12.16
C ILE A 130 -11.84 7.06 -11.70
N ALA A 131 -12.88 6.82 -12.50
CA ALA A 131 -14.24 7.18 -12.14
C ALA A 131 -14.72 6.43 -10.89
N ASN A 132 -14.36 5.16 -10.75
CA ASN A 132 -14.69 4.37 -9.58
C ASN A 132 -13.95 4.85 -8.33
N LEU A 133 -12.63 5.07 -8.42
CA LEU A 133 -11.84 5.60 -7.30
C LEU A 133 -12.43 6.94 -6.82
N LYS A 134 -12.84 7.83 -7.75
CA LYS A 134 -13.37 9.18 -7.43
C LYS A 134 -14.62 9.16 -6.57
N ILE A 135 -15.40 8.09 -6.59
CA ILE A 135 -16.62 7.97 -5.76
C ILE A 135 -16.28 8.04 -4.26
N PHE A 136 -15.05 7.71 -3.89
CA PHE A 136 -14.54 7.77 -2.53
C PHE A 136 -13.88 9.11 -2.17
N SER A 137 -13.90 10.11 -3.05
CA SER A 137 -13.45 11.47 -2.75
C SER A 137 -14.48 12.24 -1.89
N SER A 138 -14.03 13.30 -1.23
CA SER A 138 -14.93 14.19 -0.46
C SER A 138 -15.91 14.95 -1.36
N GLU A 139 -15.53 15.25 -2.60
CA GLU A 139 -16.41 15.92 -3.57
C GLU A 139 -17.64 15.04 -3.89
N SER A 140 -17.43 13.72 -3.96
CA SER A 140 -18.51 12.75 -4.19
C SER A 140 -19.41 12.55 -2.96
N PHE A 141 -19.04 13.04 -1.78
CA PHE A 141 -19.85 12.92 -0.56
C PHE A 141 -21.12 13.79 -0.62
N GLY A 142 -21.11 14.88 -1.40
CA GLY A 142 -22.22 15.83 -1.52
C GLY A 142 -22.99 15.80 -2.84
N ASN A 143 -22.53 15.02 -3.83
CA ASN A 143 -23.06 15.06 -5.19
C ASN A 143 -23.65 13.69 -5.60
N GLU A 144 -24.87 13.41 -5.15
CA GLU A 144 -25.58 12.14 -5.39
C GLU A 144 -26.21 12.04 -6.79
N ASN A 145 -26.18 13.11 -7.59
CA ASN A 145 -26.96 13.23 -8.82
C ASN A 145 -26.32 12.65 -10.10
N THR A 146 -25.30 11.80 -9.99
CA THR A 146 -24.77 11.10 -11.19
C THR A 146 -25.26 9.65 -11.23
N HIS A 147 -26.59 9.51 -11.32
CA HIS A 147 -27.24 8.27 -11.70
C HIS A 147 -27.05 8.08 -13.21
N SER A 148 -26.03 7.31 -13.60
CA SER A 148 -26.04 6.62 -14.87
C SER A 148 -26.61 5.21 -14.65
N ASP A 149 -27.34 4.68 -15.62
CA ASP A 149 -28.03 3.37 -15.56
C ASP A 149 -27.10 2.14 -15.37
N ARG A 150 -25.79 2.35 -15.16
CA ARG A 150 -24.77 1.29 -15.09
C ARG A 150 -24.06 1.19 -13.74
N ARG A 151 -24.55 1.86 -12.69
CA ARG A 151 -23.90 1.84 -11.37
C ARG A 151 -24.69 1.02 -10.37
N GLU A 152 -23.99 0.26 -9.55
CA GLU A 152 -24.57 -0.62 -8.53
C GLU A 152 -24.23 -0.15 -7.11
N PRO A 153 -25.12 -0.39 -6.13
CA PRO A 153 -24.85 -0.14 -4.73
C PRO A 153 -23.63 -0.92 -4.23
N PHE A 154 -22.71 -0.21 -3.57
CA PHE A 154 -21.50 -0.77 -2.98
C PHE A 154 -21.32 -0.23 -1.56
N THR A 155 -20.89 -1.10 -0.65
CA THR A 155 -20.51 -0.73 0.71
C THR A 155 -19.15 -1.33 1.02
N LEU A 156 -18.22 -0.51 1.52
CA LEU A 156 -16.91 -0.98 1.95
C LEU A 156 -17.07 -1.94 3.14
N ASN A 157 -16.66 -3.20 2.97
CA ASN A 157 -16.84 -4.27 3.95
C ASN A 157 -15.55 -5.07 4.20
N VAL A 158 -14.40 -4.41 4.05
CA VAL A 158 -13.06 -4.99 4.20
C VAL A 158 -12.23 -4.18 5.20
N HIS A 159 -11.32 -4.84 5.92
CA HIS A 159 -10.43 -4.17 6.86
C HIS A 159 -9.14 -3.75 6.14
N ILE A 160 -9.05 -2.49 5.75
CA ILE A 160 -7.84 -1.95 5.15
C ILE A 160 -6.81 -1.68 6.26
N ASN A 161 -5.58 -2.19 6.11
CA ASN A 161 -4.49 -1.99 7.06
C ASN A 161 -4.24 -0.48 7.29
N GLN A 162 -4.40 0.00 8.52
CA GLN A 162 -4.32 1.42 8.81
C GLN A 162 -2.88 1.95 8.63
N CYS A 163 -2.72 2.96 7.77
CA CYS A 163 -1.48 3.72 7.64
C CYS A 163 -1.49 4.92 8.60
N PHE A 164 -0.44 5.06 9.41
CA PHE A 164 -0.28 6.16 10.35
C PHE A 164 0.64 7.28 9.83
N GLY A 165 1.31 7.06 8.70
CA GLY A 165 2.14 8.06 8.04
C GLY A 165 3.57 7.60 7.79
N TRP A 166 4.37 8.51 7.22
CA TRP A 166 5.79 8.27 6.95
C TRP A 166 6.69 8.80 8.07
N LEU A 167 7.86 8.21 8.23
CA LEU A 167 8.94 8.77 9.05
C LEU A 167 10.27 8.64 8.34
N GLU A 168 11.25 9.38 8.83
CA GLU A 168 12.61 9.39 8.32
C GLU A 168 13.59 9.20 9.47
N LEU A 169 14.56 8.30 9.30
CA LEU A 169 15.63 8.07 10.27
C LEU A 169 17.02 8.20 9.61
N PRO A 170 18.06 8.57 10.39
CA PRO A 170 19.43 8.49 9.93
C PRO A 170 19.78 7.05 9.53
N ARG A 171 20.50 6.90 8.42
CA ARG A 171 20.94 5.60 7.90
C ARG A 171 21.67 4.77 8.94
N GLN A 172 22.55 5.38 9.72
CA GLN A 172 23.33 4.69 10.75
C GLN A 172 22.42 4.14 11.86
N ALA A 173 21.33 4.83 12.21
CA ALA A 173 20.36 4.33 13.17
C ALA A 173 19.63 3.10 12.62
N VAL A 174 19.23 3.13 11.35
CA VAL A 174 18.56 1.99 10.68
C VAL A 174 19.47 0.76 10.59
N LEU A 175 20.73 0.96 10.22
CA LEU A 175 21.73 -0.12 10.19
C LEU A 175 21.96 -0.71 11.60
N HIS A 176 21.97 0.13 12.63
CA HIS A 176 22.07 -0.33 14.01
C HIS A 176 20.86 -1.18 14.43
N LEU A 177 19.64 -0.75 14.09
CA LEU A 177 18.41 -1.52 14.34
C LEU A 177 18.44 -2.89 13.65
N LEU A 178 18.86 -2.94 12.39
CA LEU A 178 19.01 -4.20 11.65
C LEU A 178 20.00 -5.15 12.31
N ASN A 179 21.13 -4.63 12.81
CA ASN A 179 22.13 -5.44 13.48
C ASN A 179 21.64 -5.99 14.83
N LEU A 180 20.79 -5.24 15.54
CA LEU A 180 20.24 -5.67 16.82
C LEU A 180 19.09 -6.67 16.69
N GLN A 181 18.18 -6.44 15.74
CA GLN A 181 16.88 -7.12 15.71
C GLN A 181 16.78 -8.27 14.71
N ARG A 182 17.75 -8.43 13.81
CA ARG A 182 17.72 -9.50 12.80
C ARG A 182 18.08 -10.86 13.44
N PRO A 183 17.39 -11.96 13.08
CA PRO A 183 17.83 -13.30 13.46
C PRO A 183 19.24 -13.60 12.93
N LYS A 184 20.06 -14.31 13.72
CA LYS A 184 21.49 -14.58 13.41
C LYS A 184 21.66 -15.49 12.20
N ASP A 185 20.71 -16.38 12.01
CA ASP A 185 20.51 -17.35 10.94
C ASP A 185 19.86 -16.76 9.69
N TYR A 186 19.34 -15.52 9.78
CA TYR A 186 18.87 -14.80 8.61
C TYR A 186 20.07 -14.37 7.76
N VAL A 187 20.45 -15.22 6.82
CA VAL A 187 21.42 -14.91 5.79
C VAL A 187 20.76 -13.90 4.86
N LEU A 188 21.14 -12.63 5.02
CA LEU A 188 20.97 -11.68 3.94
C LEU A 188 21.80 -12.22 2.80
N VAL A 189 21.11 -12.74 1.78
CA VAL A 189 21.73 -13.26 0.57
C VAL A 189 22.79 -12.24 0.12
N PRO A 190 23.94 -12.62 -0.46
CA PRO A 190 24.93 -11.67 -0.97
C PRO A 190 24.38 -10.61 -1.96
N GLN A 191 23.15 -10.82 -2.47
CA GLN A 191 22.36 -9.82 -3.18
C GLN A 191 21.78 -8.74 -2.24
N LEU A 192 21.36 -9.07 -1.02
CA LEU A 192 20.95 -8.15 0.05
C LEU A 192 22.12 -7.37 0.68
N GLN A 193 23.34 -7.90 0.68
CA GLN A 193 24.54 -7.12 1.06
C GLN A 193 24.92 -6.07 0.00
N ARG A 194 24.60 -6.32 -1.28
CA ARG A 194 24.60 -5.33 -2.36
C ARG A 194 23.32 -4.47 -2.37
N ALA A 195 22.19 -5.00 -1.89
CA ALA A 195 20.87 -4.35 -1.84
C ALA A 195 20.56 -3.63 -0.51
N TYR A 196 21.48 -3.66 0.46
CA TYR A 196 21.68 -2.56 1.41
C TYR A 196 22.11 -1.26 0.73
N GLY A 197 22.05 -1.22 -0.61
CA GLY A 197 21.70 -0.06 -1.43
C GLY A 197 20.44 0.69 -0.99
N LEU A 198 20.29 0.94 0.32
CA LEU A 198 20.25 2.32 0.80
C LEU A 198 21.21 3.07 -0.12
N ASP A 199 20.63 3.86 -0.99
CA ASP A 199 21.41 4.78 -1.81
C ASP A 199 22.39 5.57 -0.91
N ASP A 200 23.30 6.34 -1.50
CA ASP A 200 24.18 7.22 -0.72
C ASP A 200 23.41 8.35 0.01
N SER A 201 22.11 8.18 0.27
CA SER A 201 21.36 9.00 1.20
C SER A 201 21.80 8.71 2.63
N GLU A 202 22.07 9.78 3.36
CA GLU A 202 22.24 9.76 4.82
C GLU A 202 20.96 9.39 5.57
N ARG A 203 19.83 9.27 4.86
CA ARG A 203 18.49 9.12 5.45
C ARG A 203 17.66 8.03 4.77
N CYS A 204 16.94 7.28 5.59
CA CYS A 204 16.04 6.21 5.20
C CYS A 204 14.60 6.59 5.51
N PHE A 205 13.71 6.42 4.53
CA PHE A 205 12.29 6.58 4.71
C PHE A 205 11.63 5.27 5.14
N ALA A 206 10.59 5.40 5.96
CA ALA A 206 9.73 4.30 6.35
C ALA A 206 8.27 4.73 6.39
N VAL A 207 7.37 3.75 6.32
CA VAL A 207 5.93 3.93 6.52
C VAL A 207 5.50 3.11 7.74
N VAL A 208 4.67 3.72 8.59
CA VAL A 208 4.16 3.13 9.82
C VAL A 208 2.73 2.65 9.60
N TYR A 209 2.51 1.37 9.87
CA TYR A 209 1.23 0.70 9.75
C TYR A 209 0.77 0.11 11.08
N GLU A 210 -0.51 -0.21 11.14
CA GLU A 210 -1.06 -1.11 12.14
C GLU A 210 -0.33 -2.45 12.08
N TYR A 211 -0.01 -3.00 13.26
CA TYR A 211 0.55 -4.34 13.33
C TYR A 211 -0.57 -5.37 13.18
N VAL A 212 -0.55 -6.12 12.08
CA VAL A 212 -1.44 -7.26 11.87
C VAL A 212 -0.71 -8.56 12.27
N PRO A 213 -1.23 -9.31 13.26
CA PRO A 213 -0.66 -10.60 13.64
C PRO A 213 -0.66 -11.62 12.50
N GLU A 214 0.20 -12.63 12.61
CA GLU A 214 0.13 -13.80 11.72
C GLU A 214 -1.18 -14.54 11.94
N GLY A 215 -1.70 -15.11 10.86
CA GLY A 215 -2.93 -15.89 10.89
C GLY A 215 -3.20 -16.47 9.51
N ASP A 216 -3.95 -17.57 9.50
CA ASP A 216 -4.33 -18.27 8.28
C ASP A 216 -5.18 -17.38 7.36
N LEU A 217 -5.04 -17.61 6.06
CA LEU A 217 -5.86 -16.96 5.05
C LEU A 217 -7.17 -17.71 4.86
N ASP A 218 -8.26 -16.97 5.03
CA ASP A 218 -9.61 -17.28 4.61
C ASP A 218 -9.80 -16.77 3.17
N PRO A 219 -9.93 -17.68 2.18
CA PRO A 219 -10.10 -17.30 0.79
C PRO A 219 -11.29 -16.38 0.54
N GLU A 220 -12.39 -16.50 1.29
CA GLU A 220 -13.57 -15.66 1.08
C GLU A 220 -13.32 -14.21 1.53
N ILE A 221 -12.58 -14.03 2.63
CA ILE A 221 -12.19 -12.69 3.11
C ILE A 221 -11.20 -12.06 2.13
N VAL A 222 -10.18 -12.82 1.72
CA VAL A 222 -9.18 -12.36 0.74
C VAL A 222 -9.86 -11.99 -0.59
N GLN A 223 -10.80 -12.79 -1.09
CA GLN A 223 -11.54 -12.48 -2.31
C GLN A 223 -12.31 -11.16 -2.19
N ARG A 224 -12.94 -10.89 -1.04
CA ARG A 224 -13.63 -9.59 -0.82
C ARG A 224 -12.67 -8.42 -0.89
N HIS A 225 -11.45 -8.56 -0.38
CA HIS A 225 -10.42 -7.53 -0.53
C HIS A 225 -10.01 -7.34 -2.00
N LEU A 226 -9.73 -8.43 -2.72
CA LEU A 226 -9.36 -8.38 -4.14
C LEU A 226 -10.46 -7.72 -4.98
N ASP A 227 -11.72 -8.08 -4.74
CA ASP A 227 -12.89 -7.49 -5.39
C ASP A 227 -13.01 -6.01 -5.08
N PHE A 228 -12.82 -5.62 -3.82
CA PHE A 228 -12.81 -4.21 -3.43
C PHE A 228 -11.69 -3.43 -4.16
N PHE A 229 -10.46 -3.93 -4.16
CA PHE A 229 -9.34 -3.23 -4.81
C PHE A 229 -9.56 -3.08 -6.33
N TYR A 230 -10.05 -4.14 -6.98
CA TYR A 230 -10.45 -4.09 -8.39
C TYR A 230 -11.53 -3.04 -8.62
N LEU A 231 -12.63 -3.07 -7.85
CA LEU A 231 -13.73 -2.13 -8.00
C LEU A 231 -13.29 -0.70 -7.72
N ALA A 232 -12.42 -0.48 -6.73
CA ALA A 232 -11.84 0.83 -6.43
C ALA A 232 -10.83 1.32 -7.48
N GLY A 233 -10.54 0.54 -8.53
CA GLY A 233 -9.73 0.96 -9.67
C GLY A 233 -8.27 0.52 -9.63
N PHE A 234 -7.83 -0.14 -8.55
CA PHE A 234 -6.45 -0.59 -8.44
C PHE A 234 -6.20 -1.77 -9.39
N ALA A 235 -5.09 -1.71 -10.13
CA ALA A 235 -4.55 -2.91 -10.76
C ALA A 235 -3.73 -3.68 -9.71
N LEU A 236 -3.79 -5.01 -9.78
CA LEU A 236 -3.18 -5.89 -8.78
C LEU A 236 -1.92 -6.53 -9.36
N MET A 237 -0.84 -6.53 -8.58
CA MET A 237 0.28 -7.44 -8.80
C MET A 237 -0.20 -8.89 -8.61
N PRO A 238 0.48 -9.90 -9.21
CA PRO A 238 0.14 -11.31 -8.96
C PRO A 238 0.10 -11.62 -7.47
N PHE A 239 -0.86 -12.45 -7.06
CA PHE A 239 -1.09 -12.76 -5.65
C PHE A 239 0.16 -13.38 -5.01
N ARG A 240 0.54 -12.85 -3.85
CA ARG A 240 1.65 -13.33 -3.02
C ARG A 240 1.18 -13.48 -1.59
N GLU A 241 1.07 -14.72 -1.11
CA GLU A 241 0.59 -15.03 0.24
C GLU A 241 1.38 -14.30 1.35
N GLU A 242 2.70 -14.15 1.17
CA GLU A 242 3.61 -13.44 2.08
C GLU A 242 3.26 -11.96 2.32
N ASN A 243 2.49 -11.35 1.42
CA ASN A 243 2.03 -9.97 1.52
C ASN A 243 0.70 -9.84 2.28
N TRP A 244 0.14 -10.95 2.76
CA TRP A 244 -1.08 -11.00 3.55
C TRP A 244 -0.79 -11.51 4.96
N ARG A 245 -1.44 -10.91 5.96
CA ARG A 245 -1.41 -11.40 7.35
C ARG A 245 -2.80 -11.35 7.93
N GLY A 246 -3.28 -12.47 8.48
CA GLY A 246 -4.60 -12.52 9.11
C GLY A 246 -5.73 -11.99 8.23
N ASN A 247 -5.71 -12.30 6.92
CA ASN A 247 -6.64 -11.83 5.88
C ASN A 247 -6.49 -10.38 5.41
N VAL A 248 -5.48 -9.66 5.89
CA VAL A 248 -5.25 -8.25 5.57
C VAL A 248 -4.04 -8.12 4.66
N LEU A 249 -4.16 -7.39 3.56
CA LEU A 249 -3.02 -7.01 2.73
C LEU A 249 -2.14 -6.05 3.53
N VAL A 250 -0.87 -6.41 3.74
CA VAL A 250 0.10 -5.62 4.51
C VAL A 250 1.16 -4.95 3.65
N ASP A 251 1.33 -5.38 2.40
CA ASP A 251 2.19 -4.71 1.41
C ASP A 251 1.32 -3.93 0.40
N HIS A 252 1.30 -2.61 0.52
CA HIS A 252 0.51 -1.77 -0.38
C HIS A 252 1.17 -1.55 -1.74
N SER A 253 2.44 -1.94 -1.95
CA SER A 253 3.07 -1.93 -3.27
C SER A 253 2.45 -2.93 -4.25
N ASP A 254 1.71 -3.93 -3.76
CA ASP A 254 0.95 -4.88 -4.59
C ASP A 254 -0.24 -4.23 -5.31
N LEU A 255 -0.65 -3.03 -4.87
CA LEU A 255 -1.67 -2.24 -5.52
C LEU A 255 -1.01 -1.18 -6.41
N ILE A 256 -1.46 -1.12 -7.64
CA ILE A 256 -1.08 -0.08 -8.60
C ILE A 256 -2.27 0.89 -8.71
N PRO A 257 -2.15 2.11 -8.18
CA PRO A 257 -3.24 3.07 -8.23
C PRO A 257 -3.52 3.52 -9.67
N PRO A 258 -4.78 3.86 -10.00
CA PRO A 258 -5.09 4.58 -11.23
C PRO A 258 -4.16 5.79 -11.39
N GLN A 259 -3.77 6.12 -12.62
CA GLN A 259 -2.82 7.21 -12.96
C GLN A 259 -1.34 6.92 -12.64
N SER A 260 -1.01 5.79 -12.04
CA SER A 260 0.39 5.32 -12.02
C SER A 260 0.86 4.97 -13.43
N LEU A 261 2.12 5.26 -13.76
CA LEU A 261 2.74 4.88 -15.04
C LEU A 261 2.71 3.36 -15.30
N LEU A 262 2.58 2.56 -14.24
CA LEU A 262 2.52 1.11 -14.32
C LEU A 262 1.10 0.56 -14.28
N TRP A 263 0.08 1.43 -14.15
CA TRP A 263 -1.28 1.02 -14.34
C TRP A 263 -1.48 0.70 -15.82
N TRP A 264 -1.83 -0.54 -16.14
CA TRP A 264 -1.95 -1.01 -17.52
C TRP A 264 -3.20 -1.85 -17.67
N LYS A 265 -4.05 -1.50 -18.64
CA LYS A 265 -5.34 -2.14 -18.87
C LYS A 265 -5.28 -3.69 -18.93
N PRO A 266 -4.30 -4.32 -19.60
CA PRO A 266 -4.15 -5.79 -19.58
C PRO A 266 -3.84 -6.42 -18.22
N HIS A 267 -3.36 -5.65 -17.24
CA HIS A 267 -3.20 -6.08 -15.84
C HIS A 267 -4.38 -5.65 -14.96
N TYR A 268 -5.35 -4.92 -15.51
CA TYR A 268 -6.54 -4.50 -14.79
C TYR A 268 -7.67 -5.50 -15.04
N GLY A 269 -7.91 -6.36 -14.06
CA GLY A 269 -8.96 -7.35 -14.10
C GLY A 269 -9.28 -7.85 -12.70
N ARG A 270 -10.46 -8.46 -12.56
CA ARG A 270 -10.86 -9.12 -11.32
C ARG A 270 -10.00 -10.37 -11.13
N MET A 271 -9.34 -10.45 -9.97
CA MET A 271 -8.53 -11.61 -9.61
C MET A 271 -9.37 -12.60 -8.81
N GLU A 272 -9.25 -13.90 -9.11
CA GLU A 272 -9.91 -14.96 -8.36
C GLU A 272 -8.89 -15.75 -7.54
N ILE A 273 -9.10 -15.79 -6.21
CA ILE A 273 -8.19 -16.47 -5.28
C ILE A 273 -8.20 -18.00 -5.46
N GLY A 274 -9.33 -18.56 -5.91
CA GLY A 274 -9.51 -20.00 -6.10
C GLY A 274 -8.48 -20.60 -7.07
N TRP A 275 -8.17 -19.88 -8.15
CA TRP A 275 -7.13 -20.27 -9.11
C TRP A 275 -5.75 -20.39 -8.46
N TYR A 276 -5.38 -19.46 -7.58
CA TYR A 276 -4.09 -19.47 -6.89
C TYR A 276 -4.02 -20.56 -5.83
N VAL A 277 -5.09 -20.79 -5.06
CA VAL A 277 -5.14 -21.86 -4.06
C VAL A 277 -5.00 -23.24 -4.73
N GLU A 278 -5.62 -23.43 -5.89
CA GLU A 278 -5.51 -24.67 -6.66
C GLU A 278 -4.13 -24.86 -7.30
N GLU A 279 -3.51 -23.80 -7.82
CA GLU A 279 -2.15 -23.88 -8.36
C GLU A 279 -1.12 -24.13 -7.27
N LEU A 280 -1.13 -23.37 -6.16
CA LEU A 280 -0.16 -23.53 -5.07
C LEU A 280 -0.19 -24.94 -4.48
N ARG A 281 -1.39 -25.54 -4.33
CA ARG A 281 -1.54 -26.94 -3.89
C ARG A 281 -0.87 -27.96 -4.83
N LYS A 282 -0.76 -27.67 -6.12
CA LYS A 282 -0.07 -28.55 -7.10
C LYS A 282 1.44 -28.49 -7.00
N TRP A 283 2.01 -27.41 -6.45
CA TRP A 283 3.46 -27.23 -6.29
C TRP A 283 3.96 -27.67 -4.91
N SER A 284 3.07 -27.82 -3.93
CA SER A 284 3.38 -28.27 -2.56
C SER A 284 3.06 -29.75 -2.30
N ALA A 285 2.65 -30.51 -3.32
CA ALA A 285 2.40 -31.96 -3.29
C ALA A 285 3.45 -32.70 -4.13
#